data_AF-M0A0V0-F1
#
_entry.id   AF-M0A0V0-F1
#
_cell.length_a   1.000
_cell.length_b   1.000
_cell.length_c   1.000
_cell.angle_alpha   90.00
_cell.angle_beta   90.00
_cell.angle_gamma   90.00
#
_symmetry.space_group_name_H-M   'P 1'
#
loop_
_entity.id
_entity.type
_entity.pdbx_description
1 polymer ?
#
loop_
_entity_poly.entity_id
_entity_poly.type
_entity_poly.pdbx_seq_one_letter_code
_entity_poly.pdbx_strand_id
1 'polypeptide(L)'
;MEFLVRVDGADVYDLPDDEATALIEKERERGRELMEDGIIQDFWRIPGKPVNIGIWSASDVDALEEALTSLPVWSYADIDVTPLASHPMTE
;
A
#
# COMPACT_ATOMS: atom_id res chain seq x y z
N MET A 1 -1.11 -10.20 -11.84
CA MET A 1 -0.97 -11.03 -10.62
C MET A 1 -1.56 -10.25 -9.47
N GLU A 2 -2.28 -10.91 -8.57
CA GLU A 2 -2.88 -10.24 -7.40
C GLU A 2 -2.05 -10.52 -6.14
N PHE A 3 -1.99 -9.53 -5.27
CA PHE A 3 -1.24 -9.55 -4.03
C PHE A 3 -2.10 -9.00 -2.90
N LEU A 4 -2.09 -9.68 -1.76
CA LEU A 4 -2.56 -9.11 -0.51
C LEU A 4 -1.38 -8.33 0.10
N VAL A 5 -1.55 -7.02 0.22
CA VAL A 5 -0.55 -6.12 0.79
C VAL A 5 -1.05 -5.59 2.11
N ARG A 6 -0.26 -5.76 3.16
CA ARG A 6 -0.48 -5.15 4.47
C ARG A 6 0.60 -4.11 4.70
N VAL A 7 0.20 -2.90 5.05
CA VAL A 7 1.10 -1.77 5.33
C VAL A 7 0.89 -1.32 6.76
N ASP A 8 1.93 -1.38 7.59
CA ASP A 8 1.96 -0.88 8.96
C ASP A 8 2.80 0.40 9.01
N GLY A 9 2.13 1.55 9.07
CA GLY A 9 2.77 2.87 9.05
C GLY A 9 2.92 3.48 10.44
N ALA A 10 3.11 2.67 11.48
CA ALA A 10 3.23 3.17 12.85
C ALA A 10 4.37 4.19 13.00
N ASP A 11 5.51 3.95 12.35
CA ASP A 11 6.72 4.78 12.48
C ASP A 11 6.55 6.18 11.86
N VAL A 12 5.59 6.38 10.96
CA VAL A 12 5.24 7.72 10.43
C VAL A 12 4.82 8.66 11.56
N TYR A 13 4.21 8.13 12.62
CA TYR A 13 3.74 8.93 13.75
C TYR A 13 4.83 9.28 14.76
N ASP A 14 6.06 8.78 14.58
CA ASP A 14 7.23 9.19 15.36
C ASP A 14 7.92 10.43 14.76
N LEU A 15 7.54 10.83 13.54
CA LEU A 15 8.01 12.07 12.91
C LEU A 15 7.39 13.31 13.56
N PRO A 16 8.02 14.49 13.44
CA PRO A 16 7.39 15.76 13.78
C PRO A 16 6.03 15.94 13.08
N ASP A 17 5.05 16.53 13.77
CA ASP A 17 3.66 16.65 13.28
C ASP A 17 3.55 17.26 11.87
N ASP A 18 4.37 18.25 11.56
CA ASP A 18 4.41 18.92 10.27
C ASP A 18 5.01 18.04 9.17
N GLU A 19 6.07 17.29 9.48
CA GLU A 19 6.67 16.31 8.57
C GLU A 19 5.73 15.13 8.32
N ALA A 20 5.12 14.58 9.36
CA ALA A 20 4.15 13.49 9.26
C ALA A 20 2.94 13.89 8.43
N THR A 21 2.41 15.11 8.64
CA THR A 21 1.28 15.62 7.87
C THR A 21 1.63 15.76 6.39
N ALA A 22 2.76 16.40 6.07
CA ALA A 22 3.20 16.56 4.69
C ALA A 22 3.49 15.22 4.00
N LEU A 23 4.02 14.23 4.74
CA LEU A 23 4.25 12.88 4.23
C LEU A 23 2.93 12.17 3.90
N ILE A 24 1.95 12.22 4.81
CA ILE A 24 0.62 11.61 4.63
C ILE A 24 -0.14 12.25 3.47
N GLU A 25 0.01 13.55 3.25
CA GLU A 25 -0.60 14.23 2.09
C GLU A 25 -0.06 13.70 0.77
N LYS A 26 1.28 13.60 0.63
CA LYS A 26 1.92 13.02 -0.56
C LYS A 26 1.57 11.55 -0.73
N GLU A 27 1.50 10.80 0.36
CA GLU A 27 1.09 9.40 0.36
C GLU A 27 -0.31 9.22 -0.22
N ARG A 28 -1.26 10.08 0.17
CA ARG A 28 -2.62 10.06 -0.36
C ARG A 28 -2.68 10.38 -1.85
N GLU A 29 -1.87 11.34 -2.30
CA GLU A 29 -1.77 11.69 -3.72
C GLU A 29 -1.24 10.51 -4.52
N ARG A 30 -0.10 9.93 -4.11
CA ARG A 30 0.49 8.77 -4.80
C ARG A 30 -0.40 7.53 -4.76
N GLY A 31 -1.02 7.24 -3.62
CA GLY A 31 -1.97 6.13 -3.49
C GLY A 31 -3.20 6.31 -4.39
N ARG A 32 -3.62 7.56 -4.65
CA ARG A 32 -4.71 7.84 -5.59
C ARG A 32 -4.29 7.57 -7.03
N GLU A 33 -3.11 7.99 -7.44
CA GLU A 33 -2.56 7.67 -8.77
C GLU A 33 -2.51 6.16 -8.98
N LEU A 34 -2.00 5.40 -8.00
CA LEU A 34 -1.93 3.94 -8.07
C LEU A 34 -3.32 3.27 -8.14
N MET A 35 -4.35 3.86 -7.54
CA MET A 35 -5.74 3.42 -7.72
C MET A 35 -6.25 3.72 -9.13
N GLU A 36 -5.98 4.91 -9.65
CA GLU A 36 -6.38 5.33 -11.01
C GLU A 36 -5.70 4.47 -12.09
N ASP A 37 -4.45 4.05 -11.86
CA ASP A 37 -3.69 3.13 -12.70
C ASP A 37 -4.14 1.66 -12.56
N GLY A 38 -5.05 1.35 -11.63
CA GLY A 38 -5.49 -0.02 -11.36
C GLY A 38 -4.42 -0.90 -10.72
N ILE A 39 -3.40 -0.31 -10.11
CA ILE A 39 -2.42 -1.07 -9.31
C ILE A 39 -3.03 -1.39 -7.95
N ILE A 40 -3.64 -0.41 -7.29
CA ILE A 40 -4.44 -0.64 -6.08
C ILE A 40 -5.88 -0.92 -6.50
N GLN A 41 -6.35 -2.15 -6.26
CA GLN A 41 -7.71 -2.57 -6.62
C GLN A 41 -8.72 -2.14 -5.56
N ASP A 42 -8.40 -2.40 -4.30
CA ASP A 42 -9.18 -1.97 -3.14
C ASP A 42 -8.29 -2.04 -1.89
N PHE A 43 -8.61 -1.25 -0.86
CA PHE A 43 -7.93 -1.33 0.42
C PHE A 43 -8.77 -0.77 1.56
N TRP A 44 -8.46 -1.25 2.77
CA TRP A 44 -9.20 -0.97 3.98
C TRP A 44 -8.26 -0.60 5.11
N ARG A 45 -8.75 0.26 5.99
CA ARG A 45 -8.07 0.60 7.24
C ARG A 45 -8.46 -0.39 8.32
N ILE A 46 -7.47 -0.89 9.06
CA ILE A 46 -7.72 -1.75 10.21
C ILE A 46 -8.12 -0.88 11.41
N PRO A 47 -9.34 -1.05 11.98
CA PRO A 47 -9.78 -0.23 13.11
C PRO A 47 -8.84 -0.33 14.31
N GLY A 48 -8.47 0.82 14.89
CA GLY A 48 -7.62 0.90 16.07
C GLY A 48 -6.13 0.64 15.83
N LYS A 49 -5.68 0.51 14.58
CA LYS A 49 -4.26 0.36 14.22
C LYS A 49 -3.86 1.33 13.10
N PRO A 50 -2.59 1.78 13.04
CA PRO A 50 -2.04 2.52 11.90
C PRO A 50 -1.72 1.57 10.72
N VAL A 51 -2.61 0.59 10.47
CA VAL A 51 -2.41 -0.49 9.52
C VAL A 51 -3.49 -0.43 8.45
N ASN A 52 -3.08 -0.61 7.20
CA ASN A 52 -3.98 -0.82 6.07
C ASN A 52 -3.73 -2.20 5.46
N ILE A 53 -4.77 -2.75 4.82
CA ILE A 53 -4.67 -3.98 4.04
C ILE A 53 -5.39 -3.77 2.72
N GLY A 54 -4.84 -4.27 1.62
CA GLY A 54 -5.44 -4.09 0.31
C GLY A 54 -5.07 -5.18 -0.69
N ILE A 55 -5.82 -5.20 -1.78
CA ILE A 55 -5.53 -6.02 -2.96
C ILE A 55 -4.82 -5.15 -3.99
N TRP A 56 -3.64 -5.60 -4.40
CA TRP A 56 -2.81 -4.94 -5.39
C TRP A 56 -2.65 -5.85 -6.60
N SER A 57 -2.59 -5.25 -7.79
CA SER A 57 -2.41 -5.94 -9.06
C SER A 57 -1.19 -5.38 -9.79
N ALA A 58 -0.30 -6.26 -10.24
CA ALA A 58 0.86 -5.91 -11.04
C ALA A 58 1.13 -6.99 -12.11
N SER A 59 1.91 -6.66 -13.14
CA SER A 59 2.30 -7.62 -14.20
C SER A 59 3.20 -8.73 -13.65
N ASP A 60 4.07 -8.37 -12.71
CA ASP A 60 5.10 -9.20 -12.11
C ASP A 60 5.51 -8.61 -10.75
N VAL A 61 6.49 -9.23 -10.10
CA VAL A 61 6.97 -8.82 -8.77
C VAL A 61 7.80 -7.54 -8.84
N ASP A 62 8.51 -7.28 -9.94
CA ASP A 62 9.35 -6.09 -10.08
C ASP A 62 8.47 -4.83 -10.22
N ALA A 63 7.39 -4.92 -10.98
CA ALA A 63 6.39 -3.86 -11.09
C ALA A 63 5.67 -3.58 -9.76
N LEU A 64 5.45 -4.61 -8.94
CA LEU A 64 4.92 -4.43 -7.59
C LEU A 64 5.92 -3.69 -6.69
N GLU A 65 7.20 -4.10 -6.71
CA GLU A 65 8.26 -3.46 -5.93
C GLU A 65 8.40 -1.98 -6.32
N GLU A 66 8.35 -1.65 -7.62
CA GLU A 66 8.37 -0.26 -8.09
C GLU A 66 7.17 0.54 -7.56
N ALA A 67 5.97 -0.05 -7.56
CA ALA A 67 4.78 0.60 -7.01
C ALA A 67 4.92 0.84 -5.50
N LEU A 68 5.37 -0.16 -4.74
CA LEU A 68 5.54 -0.08 -3.28
C LEU A 68 6.63 0.94 -2.89
N THR A 69 7.78 0.89 -3.55
CA THR A 69 8.89 1.82 -3.30
C THR A 69 8.60 3.25 -3.75
N SER A 70 7.62 3.44 -4.64
CA SER A 70 7.15 4.78 -5.03
C SER A 70 6.31 5.49 -3.95
N LEU A 71 5.82 4.76 -2.94
CA LEU A 71 5.06 5.33 -1.84
C LEU A 71 5.96 6.18 -0.94
N PRO A 72 5.60 7.45 -0.65
CA PRO A 72 6.32 8.26 0.32
C PRO A 72 6.51 7.60 1.69
N VAL A 73 5.55 6.82 2.18
CA VAL A 73 5.67 6.13 3.47
C VAL A 73 6.56 4.89 3.45
N TRP A 74 7.06 4.44 2.30
CA TRP A 74 7.85 3.21 2.16
C TRP A 74 9.01 3.10 3.18
N SER A 75 9.70 4.20 3.44
CA SER A 75 10.84 4.23 4.39
C SER A 75 10.43 4.20 5.87
N TYR A 76 9.14 4.30 6.17
CA TYR A 76 8.54 4.42 7.50
C TYR A 76 7.42 3.39 7.73
N ALA A 77 7.35 2.37 6.87
CA ALA A 77 6.31 1.36 6.93
C ALA A 77 6.91 -0.04 6.88
N ASP A 78 6.33 -0.92 7.69
CA ASP A 78 6.54 -2.36 7.56
C ASP A 78 5.49 -2.93 6.61
N ILE A 79 5.94 -3.58 5.54
CA ILE A 79 5.08 -4.03 4.43
C ILE A 79 5.20 -5.53 4.25
N ASP A 80 4.08 -6.22 4.45
CA ASP A 80 3.94 -7.64 4.17
C ASP A 80 3.22 -7.84 2.83
N VAL A 81 3.83 -8.61 1.93
CA VAL A 81 3.26 -8.95 0.62
C VAL A 81 3.00 -10.46 0.54
N THR A 82 1.76 -10.82 0.23
CA THR A 82 1.36 -12.23 0.01
C THR A 82 0.80 -12.40 -1.40
N PRO A 83 1.46 -13.18 -2.28
CA PRO A 83 0.93 -13.51 -3.60
C PRO A 83 -0.39 -14.29 -3.50
N LEU A 84 -1.35 -13.95 -4.35
CA LEU A 84 -2.66 -14.61 -4.41
C LEU A 84 -2.78 -15.41 -5.71
N ALA A 85 -3.33 -16.62 -5.60
CA ALA A 85 -3.71 -17.43 -6.74
C ALA A 85 -5.19 -17.24 -7.07
N SER A 86 -5.53 -17.32 -8.35
CA SER A 86 -6.93 -17.33 -8.80
C SER A 86 -7.68 -18.51 -8.17
N HIS A 87 -8.89 -18.26 -7.69
CA HIS A 87 -9.73 -19.31 -7.12
C HIS A 87 -10.57 -19.96 -8.24
N PRO A 88 -10.66 -21.29 -8.33
CA PRO A 88 -11.35 -21.99 -9.43
C PRO A 88 -12.88 -21.75 -9.49
N MET A 89 -13.45 -21.05 -8.52
CA MET A 89 -14.87 -20.65 -8.50
C MET A 89 -15.11 -19.25 -9.07
N THR A 90 -14.05 -18.45 -9.23
CA THR A 90 -14.11 -17.07 -9.73
C THR A 90 -13.44 -16.93 -11.10
N GLU A 91 -13.03 -18.05 -11.71
CA GLU A 91 -12.62 -18.12 -13.12
C GLU A 91 -13.82 -18.12 -14.07
#